data_AF-A0A7V3HXN1-F1
#
_entry.id   AF-A0A7V3HXN1-F1
#
_cell.length_a   1.000
_cell.length_b   1.000
_cell.length_c   1.000
_cell.angle_alpha   90.00
_cell.angle_beta   90.00
_cell.angle_gamma   90.00
#
_symmetry.space_group_name_H-M   'P 1'
#
loop_
_entity.id
_entity.type
_entity.pdbx_description
1 polymer ?
#
loop_
_entity_poly.entity_id
_entity_poly.type
_entity_poly.pdbx_seq_one_letter_code
_entity_poly.pdbx_strand_id
1 'polypeptide(L)'
;MGSTLRTLARWSTAPAKSVQTARSWVNVPRGLAARATTPLLPDDYLKMLNPLWSARELRGLIVDVHPETADSATVTIKPGWGFSGRYTPGQCVGIGLRIDGRWHWRSYSLTSIPRRDNKNITITVKATPEGFLSSHLVNGVKPGTIVRLAAPKGDFRLPDPPPVKILFITAG
;
A
#
# COMPACT_ATOMS: atom_id res chain seq x y z
N MET A 1 -18.65 -43.76 -2.44
CA MET A 1 -19.19 -42.39 -2.56
C MET A 1 -18.40 -41.40 -1.69
N GLY A 2 -17.15 -41.06 -2.05
CA GLY A 2 -16.34 -40.18 -1.19
C GLY A 2 -15.11 -39.50 -1.83
N SER A 3 -14.79 -39.75 -3.10
CA SER A 3 -13.57 -39.19 -3.73
C SER A 3 -13.81 -37.97 -4.64
N THR A 4 -15.04 -37.68 -5.04
CA THR A 4 -15.35 -36.58 -5.97
C THR A 4 -15.42 -35.20 -5.31
N LEU A 5 -15.77 -35.12 -4.01
CA LEU A 5 -15.90 -33.85 -3.30
C LEU A 5 -14.54 -33.20 -2.93
N ARG A 6 -13.48 -33.99 -2.73
CA ARG A 6 -12.13 -33.46 -2.41
C ARG A 6 -11.42 -32.85 -3.62
N THR A 7 -11.72 -33.32 -4.81
CA THR A 7 -11.11 -32.83 -6.06
C THR A 7 -11.66 -31.45 -6.45
N LEU A 8 -12.97 -31.23 -6.24
CA LEU A 8 -13.62 -29.94 -6.46
C LEU A 8 -13.14 -28.84 -5.49
N ALA A 9 -12.94 -29.18 -4.22
CA ALA A 9 -12.42 -28.24 -3.21
C ALA A 9 -10.94 -27.84 -3.44
N ARG A 10 -10.13 -28.74 -4.02
CA ARG A 10 -8.75 -28.41 -4.45
C ARG A 10 -8.73 -27.50 -5.68
N TRP A 11 -9.67 -27.67 -6.61
CA TRP A 11 -9.76 -26.87 -7.83
C TRP A 11 -10.15 -25.40 -7.58
N SER A 12 -10.86 -25.12 -6.48
CA SER A 12 -11.29 -23.77 -6.11
C SER A 12 -10.20 -22.86 -5.50
N THR A 13 -9.00 -23.36 -5.19
CA THR A 13 -7.97 -22.58 -4.47
C THR A 13 -6.80 -22.10 -5.35
N ALA A 14 -6.83 -22.40 -6.65
CA ALA A 14 -5.67 -22.21 -7.52
C ALA A 14 -5.33 -20.75 -7.92
N PRO A 15 -6.27 -19.79 -8.13
CA PRO A 15 -5.87 -18.49 -8.66
C PRO A 15 -5.62 -17.41 -7.59
N ALA A 16 -5.89 -17.68 -6.31
CA ALA A 16 -5.81 -16.68 -5.23
C ALA A 16 -4.58 -16.85 -4.32
N LYS A 17 -3.60 -17.66 -4.71
CA LYS A 17 -2.43 -17.98 -3.87
C LYS A 17 -1.32 -16.93 -3.86
N SER A 18 -1.31 -15.96 -4.76
CA SER A 18 -0.17 -15.03 -4.91
C SER A 18 -0.29 -13.70 -4.15
N VAL A 19 -1.36 -13.46 -3.39
CA VAL A 19 -1.52 -12.22 -2.60
C VAL A 19 -1.84 -12.59 -1.15
N GLN A 20 -0.84 -12.54 -0.27
CA GLN A 20 -1.02 -12.66 1.17
C GLN A 20 -1.96 -11.56 1.67
N THR A 21 -3.21 -11.93 1.95
CA THR A 21 -4.29 -11.06 2.44
C THR A 21 -4.71 -11.54 3.82
N ALA A 22 -5.06 -10.62 4.72
CA ALA A 22 -5.21 -10.94 6.14
C ALA A 22 -6.65 -11.18 6.65
N ARG A 23 -7.67 -11.31 5.78
CA ARG A 23 -9.06 -11.65 6.19
C ARG A 23 -9.75 -12.58 5.19
N SER A 24 -10.11 -13.79 5.65
CA SER A 24 -10.60 -14.93 4.85
C SER A 24 -12.04 -14.79 4.33
N TRP A 25 -12.94 -14.14 5.08
CA TRP A 25 -14.38 -14.14 4.78
C TRP A 25 -14.81 -13.29 3.58
N VAL A 26 -13.92 -12.44 3.03
CA VAL A 26 -14.22 -11.52 1.91
C VAL A 26 -13.89 -12.15 0.54
N ASN A 27 -13.32 -13.35 0.51
CA ASN A 27 -12.82 -13.97 -0.71
C ASN A 27 -13.92 -14.76 -1.47
N VAL A 28 -14.90 -15.31 -0.76
CA VAL A 28 -15.95 -16.16 -1.34
C VAL A 28 -16.98 -15.36 -2.17
N PRO A 29 -17.48 -14.19 -1.73
CA PRO A 29 -18.45 -13.42 -2.51
C PRO A 29 -17.84 -12.80 -3.77
N ARG A 30 -16.55 -12.39 -3.70
CA ARG A 30 -15.81 -11.82 -4.85
C ARG A 30 -15.62 -12.81 -5.99
N GLY A 31 -15.30 -14.06 -5.68
CA GLY A 31 -15.08 -15.10 -6.69
C GLY A 31 -16.34 -15.41 -7.52
N LEU A 32 -17.52 -15.27 -6.90
CA LEU A 32 -18.81 -15.45 -7.57
C LEU A 32 -19.20 -14.23 -8.43
N ALA A 33 -18.99 -13.02 -7.91
CA ALA A 33 -19.30 -11.79 -8.66
C ALA A 33 -18.41 -11.62 -9.92
N ALA A 34 -17.12 -11.97 -9.83
CA ALA A 34 -16.19 -11.89 -10.95
C ALA A 34 -16.50 -12.86 -12.11
N ARG A 35 -17.32 -13.89 -11.88
CA ARG A 35 -17.73 -14.87 -12.90
C ARG A 35 -19.08 -14.58 -13.55
N ALA A 36 -19.88 -13.70 -12.96
CA ALA A 36 -21.19 -13.32 -13.52
C ALA A 36 -21.09 -12.25 -14.62
N THR A 37 -19.92 -11.67 -14.83
CA THR A 37 -19.74 -10.40 -15.53
C THR A 37 -18.48 -10.40 -16.39
N THR A 38 -18.14 -11.52 -17.00
CA THR A 38 -17.17 -11.54 -18.11
C THR A 38 -17.90 -11.25 -19.43
N PRO A 39 -17.36 -10.39 -20.32
CA PRO A 39 -15.93 -10.08 -20.46
C PRO A 39 -15.42 -8.82 -19.72
N LEU A 40 -16.28 -8.03 -19.07
CA LEU A 40 -15.91 -6.79 -18.36
C LEU A 40 -16.21 -6.88 -16.86
N LEU A 41 -15.17 -7.08 -16.05
CA LEU A 41 -15.29 -7.21 -14.61
C LEU A 41 -16.02 -5.99 -13.99
N PRO A 42 -16.92 -6.16 -13.00
CA PRO A 42 -17.60 -5.08 -12.28
C PRO A 42 -16.61 -4.12 -11.60
N ASP A 43 -15.40 -4.60 -11.36
CA ASP A 43 -14.28 -3.85 -10.80
C ASP A 43 -13.82 -2.68 -11.68
N ASP A 44 -14.06 -2.71 -12.99
CA ASP A 44 -13.75 -1.58 -13.87
C ASP A 44 -14.77 -0.44 -13.75
N TYR A 45 -16.02 -0.74 -13.40
CA TYR A 45 -17.02 0.28 -13.05
C TYR A 45 -16.77 0.87 -11.65
N LEU A 46 -16.27 0.08 -10.69
CA LEU A 46 -15.96 0.56 -9.34
C LEU A 46 -14.80 1.57 -9.31
N LYS A 47 -13.86 1.51 -10.27
CA LYS A 47 -12.82 2.55 -10.45
C LYS A 47 -13.39 3.89 -10.90
N MET A 48 -14.51 3.90 -11.62
CA MET A 48 -15.20 5.14 -12.01
C MET A 48 -15.91 5.79 -10.81
N LEU A 49 -16.32 4.99 -9.82
CA LEU A 49 -17.00 5.46 -8.61
C LEU A 49 -16.02 5.83 -7.48
N ASN A 50 -14.92 5.08 -7.30
CA ASN A 50 -13.83 5.44 -6.39
C ASN A 50 -12.48 4.82 -6.83
N PRO A 51 -11.48 5.64 -7.19
CA PRO A 51 -10.16 5.18 -7.59
C PRO A 51 -9.43 4.30 -6.55
N LEU A 52 -9.80 4.38 -5.27
CA LEU A 52 -9.20 3.60 -4.17
C LEU A 52 -9.74 2.17 -4.04
N TRP A 53 -10.78 1.80 -4.80
CA TRP A 53 -11.45 0.50 -4.69
C TRP A 53 -10.89 -0.60 -5.62
N SER A 54 -9.73 -0.38 -6.23
CA SER A 54 -9.08 -1.39 -7.07
C SER A 54 -8.66 -2.62 -6.24
N ALA A 55 -9.22 -3.79 -6.55
CA ALA A 55 -8.89 -5.06 -5.88
C ALA A 55 -7.51 -5.65 -6.30
N ARG A 56 -6.93 -5.17 -7.41
CA ARG A 56 -5.66 -5.70 -7.97
C ARG A 56 -4.41 -5.01 -7.43
N GLU A 57 -4.53 -3.78 -6.96
CA GLU A 57 -3.39 -2.94 -6.57
C GLU A 57 -3.79 -2.10 -5.37
N LEU A 58 -2.98 -2.10 -4.32
CA LEU A 58 -3.19 -1.21 -3.19
C LEU A 58 -3.00 0.22 -3.66
N ARG A 59 -3.89 1.11 -3.24
CA ARG A 59 -3.86 2.53 -3.59
C ARG A 59 -4.02 3.38 -2.34
N GLY A 60 -3.52 4.60 -2.40
CA GLY A 60 -3.66 5.60 -1.36
C GLY A 60 -4.03 6.94 -1.97
N LEU A 61 -4.73 7.76 -1.20
CA LEU A 61 -5.00 9.15 -1.51
C LEU A 61 -4.04 9.99 -0.69
N ILE A 62 -3.25 10.84 -1.33
CA ILE A 62 -2.49 11.89 -0.65
C ILE A 62 -3.52 12.89 -0.12
N VAL A 63 -3.58 13.04 1.20
CA VAL A 63 -4.52 13.95 1.87
C VAL A 63 -3.83 15.21 2.37
N ASP A 64 -2.51 15.17 2.56
CA ASP A 64 -1.72 16.31 2.96
C ASP A 64 -0.26 16.13 2.50
N VAL A 65 0.41 17.26 2.24
CA VAL A 65 1.83 17.34 1.92
C VAL A 65 2.38 18.50 2.73
N HIS A 66 3.06 18.18 3.82
CA HIS A 66 3.59 19.16 4.76
C HIS A 66 5.09 19.38 4.51
N PRO A 67 5.54 20.59 4.12
CA PRO A 67 6.97 20.88 4.02
C PRO A 67 7.63 20.79 5.40
N GLU A 68 8.70 20.00 5.52
CA GLU A 68 9.50 19.87 6.75
C GLU A 68 10.76 20.75 6.66
N THR A 69 11.37 20.82 5.48
CA THR A 69 12.54 21.66 5.17
C THR A 69 12.43 22.24 3.76
N ALA A 70 13.45 22.97 3.31
CA ALA A 70 13.54 23.48 1.94
C ALA A 70 13.57 22.36 0.87
N ASP A 71 13.99 21.15 1.25
CA ASP A 71 14.18 20.00 0.37
C ASP A 71 13.44 18.75 0.87
N SER A 72 12.58 18.83 1.88
CA SER A 72 11.86 17.66 2.39
C SER A 72 10.42 17.96 2.79
N ALA A 73 9.57 16.94 2.65
CA ALA A 73 8.16 17.02 3.00
C ALA A 73 7.65 15.69 3.57
N THR A 74 6.74 15.80 4.54
CA THR A 74 5.94 14.68 5.03
C THR A 74 4.67 14.57 4.20
N VAL A 75 4.50 13.43 3.54
CA VAL A 75 3.31 13.12 2.74
C VAL A 75 2.39 12.23 3.56
N THR A 76 1.19 12.74 3.85
CA THR A 76 0.15 11.97 4.53
C THR A 76 -0.75 11.30 3.51
N ILE A 77 -0.86 9.98 3.62
CA ILE A 77 -1.56 9.13 2.68
C ILE A 77 -2.68 8.41 3.43
N LYS A 78 -3.92 8.57 2.97
CA LYS A 78 -5.06 7.77 3.37
C LYS A 78 -5.10 6.50 2.51
N PRO A 79 -4.73 5.33 3.06
CA PRO A 79 -4.70 4.11 2.28
C PRO A 79 -6.12 3.59 2.00
N GLY A 80 -6.29 2.94 0.85
CA GLY A 80 -7.53 2.26 0.47
C GLY A 80 -7.78 0.98 1.26
N TRP A 81 -8.97 0.40 1.09
CA TRP A 81 -9.48 -0.70 1.93
C TRP A 81 -8.60 -1.97 1.96
N GLY A 82 -7.83 -2.23 0.91
CA GLY A 82 -6.94 -3.40 0.83
C GLY A 82 -5.67 -3.30 1.67
N PHE A 83 -5.29 -2.10 2.11
CA PHE A 83 -4.05 -1.90 2.87
C PHE A 83 -4.27 -2.29 4.33
N SER A 84 -3.47 -3.22 4.85
CA SER A 84 -3.68 -3.79 6.19
C SER A 84 -3.49 -2.77 7.33
N GLY A 85 -2.71 -1.71 7.08
CA GLY A 85 -2.29 -0.74 8.11
C GLY A 85 -1.43 -1.36 9.21
N ARG A 86 -0.98 -2.60 9.04
CA ARG A 86 -0.15 -3.32 10.01
C ARG A 86 1.28 -3.33 9.50
N TYR A 87 2.16 -2.67 10.26
CA TYR A 87 3.59 -2.62 10.04
C TYR A 87 4.28 -2.41 11.39
N THR A 88 5.56 -2.73 11.44
CA THR A 88 6.42 -2.48 12.60
C THR A 88 7.28 -1.25 12.32
N PRO A 89 7.57 -0.38 13.32
CA PRO A 89 8.55 0.70 13.15
C PRO A 89 9.87 0.20 12.58
N GLY A 90 10.38 0.90 11.57
CA GLY A 90 11.57 0.51 10.79
C GLY A 90 11.27 -0.10 9.41
N GLN A 91 10.03 -0.54 9.17
CA GLN A 91 9.60 -1.00 7.85
C GLN A 91 9.37 0.14 6.85
N CYS A 92 9.43 -0.22 5.57
CA CYS A 92 9.18 0.68 4.45
C CYS A 92 7.96 0.26 3.63
N VAL A 93 7.36 1.22 2.94
CA VAL A 93 6.26 1.04 2.01
C VAL A 93 6.70 1.44 0.61
N GLY A 94 6.33 0.64 -0.40
CA GLY A 94 6.53 1.01 -1.80
C GLY A 94 5.48 2.02 -2.24
N ILE A 95 5.91 3.15 -2.79
CA ILE A 95 5.05 4.21 -3.34
C ILE A 95 5.24 4.28 -4.84
N GLY A 96 4.14 4.12 -5.56
CA GLY A 96 4.06 4.25 -7.00
C GLY A 96 3.35 5.53 -7.40
N LEU A 97 4.03 6.43 -8.10
CA LEU A 97 3.43 7.65 -8.66
C LEU A 97 3.50 7.60 -10.19
N ARG A 98 2.42 8.02 -10.85
CA ARG A 98 2.38 8.14 -12.31
C ARG A 98 2.86 9.53 -12.70
N ILE A 99 3.93 9.60 -13.47
CA ILE A 99 4.55 10.83 -13.93
C ILE A 99 4.82 10.65 -15.43
N ASP A 100 4.40 11.61 -16.26
CA ASP A 100 4.52 11.57 -17.72
C ASP A 100 4.06 10.25 -18.35
N GLY A 101 2.91 9.76 -17.86
CA GLY A 101 2.29 8.53 -18.34
C GLY A 101 2.93 7.23 -17.83
N ARG A 102 4.10 7.27 -17.18
CA ARG A 102 4.85 6.10 -16.68
C ARG A 102 4.77 5.97 -15.15
N TRP A 103 4.72 4.72 -14.67
CA TRP A 103 4.74 4.44 -13.23
C TRP A 103 6.17 4.42 -12.71
N HIS A 104 6.44 5.25 -11.72
CA HIS A 104 7.70 5.28 -11.00
C HIS A 104 7.47 4.75 -9.59
N TRP A 105 8.37 3.88 -9.12
CA TRP A 105 8.25 3.22 -7.81
C TRP A 105 9.48 3.45 -6.97
N ARG A 106 9.30 3.82 -5.70
CA ARG A 106 10.37 3.86 -4.70
C ARG A 106 9.86 3.38 -3.35
N SER A 107 10.77 2.91 -2.51
CA SER A 107 10.47 2.51 -1.13
C SER A 107 10.78 3.66 -0.19
N TYR A 108 9.87 3.95 0.74
CA TYR A 108 10.06 4.96 1.78
C TYR A 108 9.75 4.37 3.15
N SER A 109 10.55 4.71 4.15
CA SER A 109 10.31 4.35 5.54
C SER A 109 8.98 4.93 6.01
N LEU A 110 8.21 4.15 6.75
CA LEU A 110 6.97 4.61 7.37
C LEU A 110 7.34 5.47 8.58
N THR A 111 6.91 6.74 8.59
CA THR A 111 7.19 7.72 9.65
C THR A 111 6.01 7.95 10.60
N SER A 112 4.94 7.16 10.44
CA SER A 112 3.70 7.21 11.24
C SER A 112 3.68 6.10 12.27
N ILE A 113 2.94 6.31 13.37
CA ILE A 113 2.75 5.30 14.40
C ILE A 113 1.62 4.34 13.97
N PRO A 114 1.88 3.02 13.90
CA PRO A 114 0.83 2.05 13.55
C PRO A 114 -0.40 2.21 14.45
N ARG A 115 -1.59 2.28 13.84
CA ARG A 115 -2.92 2.23 14.51
C ARG A 115 -3.30 3.46 15.36
N ARG A 116 -2.48 4.51 15.42
CA ARG A 116 -2.79 5.72 16.21
C ARG A 116 -3.53 6.80 15.40
N ASP A 117 -3.19 6.98 14.11
CA ASP A 117 -3.58 8.19 13.37
C ASP A 117 -4.58 7.90 12.24
N ASN A 118 -5.88 7.94 12.51
CA ASN A 118 -6.98 7.89 11.50
C ASN A 118 -6.86 6.80 10.40
N LYS A 119 -6.04 5.77 10.63
CA LYS A 119 -5.59 4.76 9.64
C LYS A 119 -4.78 5.32 8.46
N ASN A 120 -4.33 6.56 8.53
CA ASN A 120 -3.40 7.14 7.56
C ASN A 120 -1.99 6.60 7.80
N ILE A 121 -1.17 6.65 6.76
CA ILE A 121 0.27 6.44 6.85
C ILE A 121 0.98 7.71 6.39
N THR A 122 2.13 7.99 6.98
CA THR A 122 3.03 9.06 6.57
C THR A 122 4.37 8.50 6.11
N ILE A 123 4.96 9.20 5.16
CA ILE A 123 6.36 9.07 4.73
C ILE A 123 6.98 10.46 4.76
N THR A 124 8.23 10.56 5.14
CA THR A 124 8.99 11.82 5.06
C THR A 124 10.05 11.66 3.97
N VAL A 125 9.99 12.52 2.97
CA VAL A 125 10.75 12.39 1.73
C VAL A 125 11.66 13.59 1.58
N LYS A 126 12.94 13.35 1.32
CA LYS A 126 13.91 14.35 0.89
C LYS A 126 14.03 14.32 -0.65
N ALA A 127 13.87 15.46 -1.28
CA ALA A 127 14.13 15.65 -2.70
C ALA A 127 15.62 15.49 -2.96
N THR A 128 15.97 14.71 -3.97
CA THR A 128 17.35 14.58 -4.44
C THR A 128 17.39 15.01 -5.90
N PRO A 129 18.47 15.69 -6.36
CA PRO A 129 18.55 16.19 -7.74
C PRO A 129 18.36 15.08 -8.78
N GLU A 130 18.82 13.87 -8.49
CA GLU A 130 18.71 12.69 -9.36
C GLU A 130 17.39 11.92 -9.14
N GLY A 131 16.65 12.26 -8.08
CA GLY A 131 15.46 11.56 -7.63
C GLY A 131 14.19 12.11 -8.27
N PHE A 132 13.78 11.48 -9.38
CA PHE A 132 12.57 11.91 -10.10
C PHE A 132 11.30 11.84 -9.24
N LEU A 133 11.09 10.73 -8.52
CA LEU A 133 9.90 10.54 -7.70
C LEU A 133 9.94 11.34 -6.39
N SER A 134 11.10 11.47 -5.75
CA SER A 134 11.24 12.29 -4.53
C SER A 134 11.02 13.76 -4.82
N SER A 135 11.60 14.29 -5.89
CA SER A 135 11.39 15.68 -6.32
C SER A 135 9.92 15.98 -6.61
N HIS A 136 9.19 15.05 -7.24
CA HIS A 136 7.76 15.22 -7.48
C HIS A 136 6.93 15.16 -6.19
N LEU A 137 7.27 14.28 -5.25
CA LEU A 137 6.55 14.20 -3.97
C LEU A 137 6.75 15.45 -3.10
N VAL A 138 7.93 16.07 -3.15
CA VAL A 138 8.23 17.27 -2.36
C VAL A 138 7.69 18.53 -3.03
N ASN A 139 7.90 18.69 -4.34
CA ASN A 139 7.67 19.98 -5.03
C ASN A 139 6.41 20.01 -5.91
N GLY A 140 5.87 18.85 -6.31
CA GLY A 140 4.87 18.79 -7.39
C GLY A 140 3.53 18.17 -6.99
N VAL A 141 3.51 17.28 -6.00
CA VAL A 141 2.31 16.52 -5.66
C VAL A 141 1.36 17.34 -4.80
N LYS A 142 0.07 17.28 -5.10
CA LYS A 142 -0.97 17.99 -4.35
C LYS A 142 -1.86 16.99 -3.60
N PRO A 143 -2.44 17.40 -2.45
CA PRO A 143 -3.58 16.69 -1.87
C PRO A 143 -4.65 16.41 -2.93
N GLY A 144 -5.27 15.23 -2.89
CA GLY A 144 -6.14 14.74 -3.96
C GLY A 144 -5.47 13.71 -4.88
N THR A 145 -4.14 13.66 -4.91
CA THR A 145 -3.40 12.75 -5.80
C THR A 145 -3.53 11.31 -5.34
N ILE A 146 -3.83 10.40 -6.28
CA ILE A 146 -3.89 8.96 -6.04
C ILE A 146 -2.52 8.33 -6.34
N VAL A 147 -2.00 7.60 -5.37
CA VAL A 147 -0.76 6.81 -5.50
C VAL A 147 -1.06 5.32 -5.44
N ARG A 148 -0.17 4.51 -5.99
CA ARG A 148 -0.13 3.06 -5.74
C ARG A 148 0.72 2.79 -4.51
N LEU A 149 0.33 1.76 -3.77
CA LEU A 149 1.02 1.29 -2.58
C LEU A 149 1.47 -0.15 -2.79
N ALA A 150 2.61 -0.52 -2.22
CA ALA A 150 2.96 -1.89 -1.93
C ALA A 150 2.63 -2.21 -0.46
N ALA A 151 2.55 -3.48 -0.09
CA ALA A 151 2.47 -3.84 1.32
C ALA A 151 3.76 -3.41 2.06
N PRO A 152 3.67 -3.00 3.34
CA PRO A 152 4.85 -2.74 4.16
C PRO A 152 5.80 -3.95 4.19
N LYS A 153 7.10 -3.71 4.08
CA LYS A 153 8.16 -4.73 4.07
C LYS A 153 9.41 -4.23 4.79
N GLY A 154 10.33 -5.15 5.08
CA GLY A 154 11.63 -4.85 5.67
C GLY A 154 11.84 -5.57 7.00
N ASP A 155 13.07 -6.02 7.22
CA ASP A 155 13.51 -6.72 8.43
C ASP A 155 14.27 -5.81 9.40
N PHE A 156 14.55 -4.56 9.00
CA PHE A 156 15.11 -3.53 9.87
C PHE A 156 14.06 -3.04 10.85
N ARG A 157 13.96 -3.70 12.00
CA ARG A 157 13.04 -3.40 13.09
C ARG A 157 13.72 -3.72 14.42
N LEU A 158 13.26 -3.08 15.49
CA LEU A 158 13.73 -3.44 16.82
C LEU A 158 13.36 -4.91 17.13
N PRO A 159 14.21 -5.63 17.88
CA PRO A 159 13.83 -6.92 18.45
C PRO A 159 12.69 -6.73 19.47
N ASP A 160 11.95 -7.81 19.72
CA ASP A 160 10.89 -7.87 20.71
C ASP A 160 11.21 -8.99 21.72
N PRO A 161 11.53 -8.67 23.00
CA PRO A 161 11.51 -7.34 23.60
C PRO A 161 12.68 -6.44 23.15
N PRO A 162 12.52 -5.11 23.19
CA PRO A 162 13.62 -4.19 22.91
C PRO A 162 14.71 -4.26 24.01
N PRO A 163 15.98 -3.98 23.68
CA PRO A 163 17.06 -3.99 24.65
C PRO A 163 16.93 -2.83 25.66
N VAL A 164 17.55 -2.99 26.84
CA VAL A 164 17.47 -2.02 27.94
C VAL A 164 18.05 -0.64 27.58
N LYS A 165 19.04 -0.60 26.67
CA LYS A 165 19.64 0.63 26.14
C LYS A 165 19.58 0.59 24.62
N ILE A 166 19.12 1.69 24.02
CA ILE A 166 18.97 1.85 22.57
C ILE A 166 19.67 3.15 22.15
N LEU A 167 20.42 3.09 21.06
CA LEU A 167 21.00 4.26 20.38
C LEU A 167 20.47 4.28 18.94
N PHE A 168 19.81 5.38 18.55
CA PHE A 168 19.41 5.63 17.17
C PHE A 168 20.41 6.59 16.54
N ILE A 169 21.07 6.16 15.46
CA ILE A 169 21.99 6.98 14.68
C ILE A 169 21.37 7.18 13.30
N THR A 170 21.27 8.44 12.86
CA THR A 170 20.74 8.81 11.55
C THR A 170 21.55 9.96 10.97
N ALA A 171 21.59 10.05 9.64
CA ALA A 171 22.13 11.16 8.88
C ALA A 171 21.19 11.42 7.69
N GLY A 172 20.83 12.69 7.43
CA GLY A 172 19.85 13.09 6.42
C GLY A 172 19.95 14.56 6.06
#